data_AF-F9FUX6-F1
#
_entry.id   AF-F9FUX6-F1
#
_cell.length_a   1.000
_cell.length_b   1.000
_cell.length_c   1.000
_cell.angle_alpha   90.00
_cell.angle_beta   90.00
_cell.angle_gamma   90.00
#
_symmetry.space_group_name_H-M   'P 1'
#
loop_
_entity.id
_entity.type
_entity.pdbx_description
1 polymer ?
#
loop_
_entity_poly.entity_id
_entity_poly.type
_entity_poly.pdbx_seq_one_letter_code
_entity_poly.pdbx_strand_id
1 'polypeptide(L)'
;MYNASCHAQKMTELHWPARKYIIQIARFDPSKGIPTAIDSYAEFRRQCKVADIEDTPQLVLCGNQSVDDPDASIVYDQTLDQIMSLCPELMKDISVMCLVPNDQLLNTLISKAHVVLQLSTSEGFEVKVSEALHAGRPVVATKTGGLPLQIKDSVNGFLVEPGDWRAVASHLMDLFTNNALYERMSHAARTGVSDEVGTVSNALCWFYLASKWRDIGTKESGKAVLQPHERWVYDMARDEANCPYSADEEQLPRCSIEDKKIN
;
A
#
# COMPACT_ATOMS: atom_id res chain seq x y z
N MET A 1 -6.39 21.29 -5.35
CA MET A 1 -6.92 21.00 -4.00
C MET A 1 -5.78 20.74 -3.03
N TYR A 2 -4.93 19.73 -3.25
CA TYR A 2 -3.78 19.44 -2.38
C TYR A 2 -2.88 20.65 -2.09
N ASN A 3 -2.33 21.31 -3.12
CA ASN A 3 -1.45 22.48 -2.91
C ASN A 3 -2.15 23.66 -2.19
N ALA A 4 -3.47 23.83 -2.37
CA ALA A 4 -4.20 24.85 -1.62
C ALA A 4 -4.23 24.51 -0.11
N SER A 5 -4.35 23.24 0.24
CA SER A 5 -4.21 22.76 1.62
C SER A 5 -2.78 22.92 2.15
N CYS A 6 -1.76 22.58 1.34
CA CYS A 6 -0.35 22.81 1.71
C CYS A 6 -0.09 24.28 2.01
N HIS A 7 -0.49 25.18 1.10
CA HIS A 7 -0.33 26.62 1.26
C HIS A 7 -1.02 27.13 2.54
N ALA A 8 -2.25 26.68 2.82
CA ALA A 8 -2.97 27.06 4.03
C ALA A 8 -2.27 26.60 5.32
N GLN A 9 -1.60 25.45 5.29
CA GLN A 9 -0.85 24.89 6.42
C GLN A 9 0.63 25.29 6.43
N LYS A 10 1.08 26.12 5.47
CA LYS A 10 2.49 26.49 5.25
C LYS A 10 3.42 25.29 5.07
N MET A 11 2.92 24.24 4.43
CA MET A 11 3.68 23.05 4.07
C MET A 11 4.17 23.12 2.62
N THR A 12 5.20 22.35 2.31
CA THR A 12 5.77 22.21 0.97
C THR A 12 4.70 21.80 -0.05
N GLU A 13 4.58 22.54 -1.14
CA GLU A 13 3.65 22.23 -2.23
C GLU A 13 4.22 21.17 -3.18
N LEU A 14 3.35 20.43 -3.86
CA LEU A 14 3.76 19.54 -4.94
C LEU A 14 4.00 20.31 -6.24
N HIS A 15 5.13 20.08 -6.87
CA HIS A 15 5.51 20.64 -8.16
C HIS A 15 5.08 19.72 -9.33
N TRP A 16 4.08 18.87 -9.12
CA TRP A 16 3.53 18.02 -10.16
C TRP A 16 2.77 18.85 -11.21
N PRO A 17 2.87 18.55 -12.52
CA PRO A 17 3.56 17.41 -13.13
C PRO A 17 5.04 17.66 -13.46
N ALA A 18 5.59 18.85 -13.20
CA ALA A 18 6.97 19.20 -13.54
C ALA A 18 8.00 18.37 -12.76
N ARG A 19 7.64 17.87 -11.57
CA ARG A 19 8.48 17.01 -10.73
C ARG A 19 7.72 15.76 -10.30
N LYS A 20 8.37 14.60 -10.41
CA LYS A 20 7.84 13.33 -9.90
C LYS A 20 7.79 13.34 -8.37
N TYR A 21 7.01 12.43 -7.79
CA TYR A 21 7.02 12.23 -6.34
C TYR A 21 6.84 10.76 -5.95
N ILE A 22 7.38 10.47 -4.77
CA ILE A 22 7.18 9.25 -3.99
C ILE A 22 6.12 9.58 -2.94
N ILE A 23 5.21 8.66 -2.65
CA ILE A 23 4.14 8.90 -1.66
C ILE A 23 3.99 7.76 -0.67
N GLN A 24 3.81 8.08 0.60
CA GLN A 24 3.21 7.18 1.60
C GLN A 24 1.89 7.78 2.07
N ILE A 25 0.79 7.03 1.90
CA ILE A 25 -0.51 7.40 2.44
C ILE A 25 -0.76 6.58 3.71
N ALA A 26 -0.71 7.22 4.87
CA ALA A 26 -0.95 6.56 6.15
C ALA A 26 -1.39 7.56 7.22
N ARG A 27 -2.05 7.06 8.28
CA ARG A 27 -2.24 7.83 9.51
C ARG A 27 -0.87 8.17 10.12
N PHE A 28 -0.80 9.26 10.86
CA PHE A 28 0.36 9.60 11.68
C PHE A 28 0.34 8.75 12.95
N ASP A 29 0.67 7.48 12.79
CA ASP A 29 0.66 6.46 13.83
C ASP A 29 2.04 5.76 13.86
N PRO A 30 2.59 5.41 15.05
CA PRO A 30 3.94 4.86 15.15
C PRO A 30 4.16 3.57 14.35
N SER A 31 3.10 2.78 14.13
CA SER A 31 3.15 1.53 13.38
C SER A 31 3.26 1.72 11.87
N LYS A 32 3.06 2.95 11.36
CA LYS A 32 2.98 3.23 9.91
C LYS A 32 4.34 3.46 9.23
N GLY A 33 5.44 3.29 9.97
CA GLY A 33 6.80 3.31 9.41
C GLY A 33 7.20 4.64 8.76
N ILE A 34 6.59 5.76 9.17
CA ILE A 34 6.93 7.09 8.69
C ILE A 34 8.43 7.41 8.89
N PRO A 35 9.06 7.07 10.04
CA PRO A 35 10.50 7.28 10.22
C PRO A 35 11.34 6.57 9.16
N THR A 36 11.00 5.31 8.85
CA THR A 36 11.70 4.54 7.81
C THR A 36 11.53 5.17 6.43
N ALA A 37 10.37 5.75 6.11
CA ALA A 37 10.17 6.45 4.83
C ALA A 37 11.10 7.68 4.70
N ILE A 38 11.29 8.43 5.78
CA ILE A 38 12.19 9.60 5.83
C ILE A 38 13.65 9.15 5.66
N ASP A 39 14.08 8.15 6.44
CA ASP A 39 15.45 7.61 6.37
C ASP A 39 15.77 7.08 4.97
N SER A 40 14.81 6.37 4.37
CA SER A 40 14.93 5.81 3.01
C SER A 40 15.06 6.91 1.96
N TYR A 41 14.25 7.96 2.08
CA TYR A 41 14.28 9.08 1.15
C TYR A 41 15.57 9.89 1.27
N ALA A 42 16.07 10.13 2.49
CA ALA A 42 17.35 10.80 2.70
C ALA A 42 18.50 10.01 2.07
N GLU A 43 18.54 8.69 2.28
CA GLU A 43 19.53 7.81 1.65
C GLU A 43 19.42 7.78 0.12
N PHE A 44 18.20 7.67 -0.41
CA PHE A 44 17.95 7.72 -1.85
C PHE A 44 18.45 9.05 -2.46
N ARG A 45 18.19 10.19 -1.79
CA ARG A 45 18.68 11.50 -2.25
C ARG A 45 20.20 11.61 -2.16
N ARG A 46 20.83 11.00 -1.16
CA ARG A 46 22.30 10.87 -1.08
C ARG A 46 22.85 10.05 -2.25
N GLN A 47 22.22 8.94 -2.60
CA GLN A 47 22.60 8.10 -3.74
C GLN A 47 22.44 8.84 -5.07
N CYS A 48 21.33 9.57 -5.26
CA CYS A 48 21.12 10.43 -6.43
C CYS A 48 22.25 11.44 -6.60
N LYS A 49 22.68 12.09 -5.50
CA LYS A 49 23.79 13.05 -5.53
C LYS A 49 25.12 12.40 -5.92
N VAL A 50 25.40 11.19 -5.43
CA VAL A 50 26.62 10.43 -5.80
C VAL A 50 26.59 10.02 -7.27
N ALA A 51 25.42 9.68 -7.79
CA ALA A 51 25.20 9.27 -9.17
C ALA A 51 24.97 10.46 -10.14
N ASP A 52 25.10 11.71 -9.67
CA ASP A 52 24.89 12.94 -10.44
C ASP A 52 23.49 13.03 -11.11
N ILE A 53 22.46 12.60 -10.39
CA ILE A 53 21.06 12.63 -10.83
C ILE A 53 20.43 13.95 -10.39
N GLU A 54 20.10 14.81 -11.36
CA GLU A 54 19.48 16.11 -11.09
C GLU A 54 17.96 16.05 -10.93
N ASP A 55 17.25 15.23 -11.72
CA ASP A 55 15.78 15.07 -11.67
C ASP A 55 15.35 14.18 -10.51
N THR A 56 15.47 14.71 -9.30
CA THR A 56 15.11 14.01 -8.07
C THR A 56 13.64 14.26 -7.70
N PRO A 57 12.85 13.24 -7.32
CA PRO A 57 11.45 13.40 -6.94
C PRO A 57 11.27 14.11 -5.59
N GLN A 58 10.05 14.57 -5.32
CA GLN A 58 9.60 14.95 -3.97
C GLN A 58 9.15 13.73 -3.16
N LEU A 59 9.12 13.85 -1.84
CA LEU A 59 8.45 12.90 -0.94
C LEU A 59 7.14 13.50 -0.43
N VAL A 60 6.08 12.69 -0.44
CA VAL A 60 4.79 13.03 0.16
C VAL A 60 4.48 12.05 1.28
N LEU A 61 4.29 12.58 2.48
CA LEU A 61 3.81 11.85 3.64
C LEU A 61 2.45 12.46 4.01
N CYS A 62 1.36 11.76 3.73
CA CYS A 62 0.04 12.31 4.03
C CYS A 62 -0.97 11.28 4.48
N GLY A 63 -1.98 11.72 5.20
CA GLY A 63 -3.08 10.86 5.63
C GLY A 63 -4.28 11.67 6.04
N ASN A 64 -5.43 11.02 6.08
CA ASN A 64 -6.61 11.63 6.65
C ASN A 64 -6.43 11.78 8.17
N GLN A 65 -6.90 12.90 8.72
CA GLN A 65 -7.09 13.07 10.14
C GLN A 65 -8.08 12.02 10.66
N SER A 66 -7.80 11.49 11.84
CA SER A 66 -8.70 10.60 12.57
C SER A 66 -9.06 11.27 13.89
N VAL A 67 -10.34 11.30 14.23
CA VAL A 67 -10.82 11.86 15.50
C VAL A 67 -10.42 10.95 16.68
N ASP A 68 -10.24 9.66 16.41
CA ASP A 68 -9.99 8.63 17.41
C ASP A 68 -8.50 8.35 17.66
N ASP A 69 -7.60 9.20 17.15
CA ASP A 69 -6.15 9.00 17.22
C ASP A 69 -5.49 10.06 18.13
N PRO A 70 -5.34 9.78 19.43
CA PRO A 70 -4.79 10.75 20.38
C PRO A 70 -3.31 11.06 20.14
N ASP A 71 -2.60 10.18 19.43
CA ASP A 71 -1.15 10.29 19.21
C ASP A 71 -0.80 10.97 17.89
N ALA A 72 -1.78 11.25 17.02
CA ALA A 72 -1.55 11.78 15.68
C ALA A 72 -0.74 13.07 15.65
N SER A 73 -0.99 14.00 16.59
CA SER A 73 -0.21 15.25 16.68
C SER A 73 1.23 14.99 17.12
N ILE A 74 1.44 14.05 18.04
CA ILE A 74 2.78 13.70 18.55
C ILE A 74 3.61 13.11 17.41
N VAL A 75 3.06 12.15 16.67
CA VAL A 75 3.75 11.52 15.54
C VAL A 75 3.99 12.50 14.40
N TYR A 76 3.06 13.43 14.17
CA TYR A 76 3.23 14.50 13.20
C TYR A 76 4.40 15.43 13.58
N ASP A 77 4.47 15.88 14.83
CA ASP A 77 5.56 16.73 15.31
C ASP A 77 6.91 15.99 15.25
N GLN A 78 6.94 14.72 15.67
CA GLN A 78 8.12 13.85 15.55
C GLN A 78 8.58 13.68 14.10
N THR A 79 7.64 13.60 13.16
CA THR A 79 7.94 13.52 11.72
C THR A 79 8.68 14.77 11.24
N LEU A 80 8.21 15.95 11.63
CA LEU A 80 8.87 17.22 11.28
C LEU A 80 10.24 17.35 11.95
N ASP A 81 10.33 17.02 13.23
CA ASP A 81 11.59 17.04 14.00
C ASP A 81 12.64 16.11 13.39
N GLN A 82 12.25 14.90 12.98
CA GLN A 82 13.14 13.96 12.31
C GLN A 82 13.68 14.52 10.99
N ILE A 83 12.82 15.12 10.16
CA ILE A 83 13.24 15.74 8.90
C ILE A 83 14.23 16.89 9.17
N MET A 84 13.91 17.77 10.12
CA MET A 84 14.77 18.91 10.49
C MET A 84 16.12 18.47 11.04
N SER A 85 16.17 17.34 11.76
CA SER A 85 17.40 16.79 12.34
C SER A 85 18.24 16.02 11.31
N LEU A 86 17.62 15.15 10.52
CA LEU A 86 18.32 14.20 9.66
C LEU A 86 18.69 14.80 8.30
N CYS A 87 17.78 15.58 7.69
CA CYS A 87 17.93 16.08 6.32
C CYS A 87 17.28 17.47 6.13
N PRO A 88 17.70 18.49 6.91
CA PRO A 88 17.12 19.83 6.84
C PRO A 88 17.18 20.45 5.44
N GLU A 89 18.19 20.11 4.64
CA GLU A 89 18.34 20.57 3.25
C GLU A 89 17.26 20.03 2.31
N LEU A 90 16.60 18.92 2.68
CA LEU A 90 15.53 18.27 1.92
C LEU A 90 14.14 18.74 2.32
N MET A 91 13.98 19.58 3.35
CA MET A 91 12.69 20.11 3.81
C MET A 91 11.80 20.63 2.65
N LYS A 92 12.39 21.40 1.73
CA LYS A 92 11.70 21.97 0.55
C LYS A 92 11.23 20.92 -0.47
N ASP A 93 11.67 19.68 -0.32
CA ASP A 93 11.36 18.56 -1.20
C ASP A 93 10.45 17.51 -0.52
N ILE A 94 10.07 17.72 0.74
CA ILE A 94 9.21 16.82 1.52
C ILE A 94 7.92 17.56 1.89
N SER A 95 6.78 17.02 1.48
CA SER A 95 5.45 17.50 1.87
C SER A 95 4.85 16.57 2.92
N VAL A 96 4.59 17.09 4.12
CA VAL A 96 3.96 16.37 5.23
C VAL A 96 2.58 16.98 5.45
N MET A 97 1.51 16.19 5.28
CA MET A 97 0.14 16.72 5.29
C MET A 97 -0.85 15.83 6.07
N CYS A 98 -1.43 16.40 7.12
CA CYS A 98 -2.66 15.91 7.73
C CYS A 98 -3.87 16.50 6.98
N LEU A 99 -4.54 15.67 6.19
CA LEU A 99 -5.65 16.08 5.33
C LEU A 99 -7.00 15.85 6.01
N VAL A 100 -7.99 16.68 5.67
CA VAL A 100 -9.40 16.38 5.97
C VAL A 100 -9.81 15.13 5.17
N PRO A 101 -10.64 14.23 5.74
CA PRO A 101 -11.07 13.01 5.05
C PRO A 101 -11.57 13.26 3.62
N ASN A 102 -10.81 12.77 2.64
CA ASN A 102 -11.15 12.87 1.22
C ASN A 102 -10.47 11.76 0.41
N ASP A 103 -11.14 10.63 0.24
CA ASP A 103 -10.58 9.47 -0.46
C ASP A 103 -10.33 9.71 -1.95
N GLN A 104 -11.12 10.58 -2.60
CA GLN A 104 -10.91 10.95 -4.00
C GLN A 104 -9.59 11.70 -4.17
N LEU A 105 -9.24 12.57 -3.22
CA LEU A 105 -7.97 13.27 -3.21
C LEU A 105 -6.81 12.29 -3.00
N LEU A 106 -6.92 11.39 -2.01
CA LEU A 106 -5.88 10.37 -1.77
C LEU A 106 -5.68 9.46 -2.99
N ASN A 107 -6.77 9.02 -3.62
CA ASN A 107 -6.71 8.21 -4.82
C ASN A 107 -6.08 8.98 -6.00
N THR A 108 -6.39 10.27 -6.14
CA THR A 108 -5.75 11.14 -7.14
C THR A 108 -4.24 11.20 -6.89
N LEU A 109 -3.81 11.44 -5.64
CA LEU A 109 -2.40 11.49 -5.27
C LEU A 109 -1.70 10.15 -5.52
N ILE A 110 -2.32 9.01 -5.20
CA ILE A 110 -1.78 7.69 -5.55
C ILE A 110 -1.63 7.56 -7.06
N SER A 111 -2.69 7.87 -7.82
CA SER A 111 -2.72 7.66 -9.27
C SER A 111 -1.67 8.45 -10.05
N LYS A 112 -1.21 9.57 -9.49
CA LYS A 112 -0.21 10.47 -10.09
C LYS A 112 1.19 10.28 -9.52
N ALA A 113 1.35 9.46 -8.48
CA ALA A 113 2.66 9.16 -7.90
C ALA A 113 3.53 8.38 -8.88
N HIS A 114 4.86 8.47 -8.73
CA HIS A 114 5.77 7.60 -9.46
C HIS A 114 5.89 6.25 -8.74
N VAL A 115 6.11 6.28 -7.42
CA VAL A 115 6.25 5.11 -6.54
C VAL A 115 5.41 5.34 -5.28
N VAL A 116 4.77 4.28 -4.78
CA VAL A 116 4.05 4.29 -3.51
C VAL A 116 4.82 3.49 -2.47
N LEU A 117 4.91 4.00 -1.25
CA LEU A 117 5.51 3.34 -0.10
C LEU A 117 4.41 2.85 0.84
N GLN A 118 4.60 1.66 1.39
CA GLN A 118 3.81 1.14 2.51
C GLN A 118 4.78 0.48 3.51
N LEU A 119 5.32 1.28 4.43
CA LEU A 119 6.40 0.81 5.31
C LEU A 119 5.93 0.44 6.72
N SER A 120 4.66 0.08 6.90
CA SER A 120 4.11 -0.27 8.21
C SER A 120 4.91 -1.41 8.87
N THR A 121 5.10 -1.38 10.18
CA THR A 121 5.70 -2.49 10.96
C THR A 121 4.70 -3.60 11.26
N SER A 122 3.41 -3.31 11.17
CA SER A 122 2.32 -4.26 11.25
C SER A 122 1.16 -3.76 10.40
N GLU A 123 0.75 -4.55 9.40
CA GLU A 123 -0.37 -4.20 8.54
C GLU A 123 -1.26 -5.40 8.25
N GLY A 124 -2.57 -5.20 8.27
CA GLY A 124 -3.52 -6.23 7.84
C GLY A 124 -3.58 -6.29 6.32
N PHE A 125 -4.76 -6.05 5.76
CA PHE A 125 -4.94 -5.86 4.33
C PHE A 125 -5.10 -4.37 4.04
N GLU A 126 -4.12 -3.74 3.40
CA GLU A 126 -4.12 -2.30 3.15
C GLU A 126 -4.75 -1.97 1.79
N VAL A 127 -5.87 -1.23 1.80
CA VAL A 127 -6.60 -0.84 0.59
C VAL A 127 -5.77 0.11 -0.28
N LYS A 128 -4.94 0.98 0.33
CA LYS A 128 -4.10 1.92 -0.43
C LYS A 128 -3.04 1.21 -1.30
N VAL A 129 -2.62 0.01 -0.93
CA VAL A 129 -1.76 -0.84 -1.78
C VAL A 129 -2.52 -1.33 -3.00
N SER A 130 -3.73 -1.87 -2.81
CA SER A 130 -4.60 -2.27 -3.92
C SER A 130 -4.93 -1.11 -4.86
N GLU A 131 -5.22 0.09 -4.32
CA GLU A 131 -5.46 1.31 -5.11
C GLU A 131 -4.22 1.71 -5.95
N ALA A 132 -3.02 1.62 -5.35
CA ALA A 132 -1.76 1.91 -6.03
C ALA A 132 -1.50 0.94 -7.18
N LEU A 133 -1.67 -0.37 -6.93
CA LEU A 133 -1.49 -1.40 -7.94
C LEU A 133 -2.48 -1.21 -9.09
N HIS A 134 -3.77 -0.99 -8.82
CA HIS A 134 -4.78 -0.68 -9.86
C HIS A 134 -4.41 0.55 -10.70
N ALA A 135 -3.81 1.57 -10.09
CA ALA A 135 -3.33 2.75 -10.80
C ALA A 135 -2.03 2.51 -11.61
N GLY A 136 -1.49 1.29 -11.57
CA GLY A 136 -0.23 0.88 -12.18
C GLY A 136 0.98 1.53 -11.51
N ARG A 137 0.92 1.76 -10.20
CA ARG A 137 2.01 2.36 -9.44
C ARG A 137 2.79 1.25 -8.74
N PRO A 138 4.09 1.07 -9.03
CA PRO A 138 4.95 0.20 -8.24
C PRO A 138 4.89 0.55 -6.76
N VAL A 139 4.78 -0.48 -5.91
CA VAL A 139 4.74 -0.33 -4.45
C VAL A 139 6.01 -0.91 -3.84
N VAL A 140 6.70 -0.15 -2.99
CA VAL A 140 7.72 -0.69 -2.09
C VAL A 140 7.09 -0.81 -0.71
N ALA A 141 6.95 -2.04 -0.21
CA ALA A 141 6.25 -2.29 1.04
C ALA A 141 7.04 -3.20 1.97
N THR A 142 6.72 -3.16 3.25
CA THR A 142 7.27 -4.11 4.21
C THR A 142 6.63 -5.49 4.03
N LYS A 143 7.40 -6.53 4.35
CA LYS A 143 6.96 -7.92 4.33
C LYS A 143 6.19 -8.28 5.61
N THR A 144 5.10 -7.57 5.88
CA THR A 144 4.29 -7.75 7.11
C THR A 144 2.83 -8.03 6.81
N GLY A 145 2.22 -8.83 7.68
CA GLY A 145 0.81 -9.25 7.64
C GLY A 145 0.28 -9.54 6.24
N GLY A 146 -0.70 -8.77 5.76
CA GLY A 146 -1.39 -9.00 4.48
C GLY A 146 -0.78 -8.31 3.27
N LEU A 147 0.34 -7.58 3.40
CA LEU A 147 1.01 -6.93 2.26
C LEU A 147 1.53 -7.93 1.22
N PRO A 148 2.13 -9.08 1.60
CA PRO A 148 2.54 -10.12 0.64
C PRO A 148 1.38 -10.81 -0.08
N LEU A 149 0.13 -10.65 0.37
CA LEU A 149 -1.03 -11.13 -0.38
C LEU A 149 -1.31 -10.26 -1.62
N GLN A 150 -0.90 -8.99 -1.59
CA GLN A 150 -1.16 -8.02 -2.65
C GLN A 150 0.06 -7.82 -3.55
N ILE A 151 1.26 -7.84 -2.97
CA ILE A 151 2.51 -7.53 -3.68
C ILE A 151 3.27 -8.82 -4.00
N LYS A 152 3.47 -9.03 -5.31
CA LYS A 152 4.35 -10.06 -5.86
C LYS A 152 5.74 -9.44 -6.00
N ASP A 153 6.64 -9.85 -5.11
CA ASP A 153 7.99 -9.29 -5.03
C ASP A 153 8.72 -9.34 -6.37
N SER A 154 9.38 -8.23 -6.72
CA SER A 154 10.08 -8.00 -7.99
C SER A 154 9.22 -8.12 -9.28
N VAL A 155 7.89 -8.22 -9.14
CA VAL A 155 6.93 -8.31 -10.25
C VAL A 155 6.08 -7.06 -10.34
N ASN A 156 5.27 -6.75 -9.32
CA ASN A 156 4.40 -5.57 -9.27
C ASN A 156 4.80 -4.56 -8.16
N GLY A 157 5.83 -4.90 -7.40
CA GLY A 157 6.38 -4.11 -6.31
C GLY A 157 7.59 -4.79 -5.70
N PHE A 158 8.07 -4.26 -4.58
CA PHE A 158 9.15 -4.84 -3.79
C PHE A 158 8.70 -5.06 -2.35
N LEU A 159 9.11 -6.19 -1.76
CA LEU A 159 8.92 -6.50 -0.35
C LEU A 159 10.25 -6.37 0.39
N VAL A 160 10.28 -5.53 1.44
CA VAL A 160 11.45 -5.30 2.29
C VAL A 160 11.18 -5.71 3.74
N GLU A 161 12.23 -5.94 4.53
CA GLU A 161 12.06 -6.17 5.96
C GLU A 161 11.70 -4.85 6.69
N PRO A 162 10.86 -4.88 7.75
CA PRO A 162 10.55 -3.70 8.55
C PRO A 162 11.80 -2.99 9.06
N GLY A 163 11.88 -1.68 8.81
CA GLY A 163 13.01 -0.83 9.21
C GLY A 163 14.21 -0.88 8.28
N ASP A 164 14.21 -1.70 7.22
CA ASP A 164 15.30 -1.74 6.22
C ASP A 164 15.18 -0.58 5.21
N TRP A 165 15.46 0.63 5.70
CA TRP A 165 15.45 1.85 4.87
C TRP A 165 16.49 1.84 3.75
N ARG A 166 17.55 1.03 3.86
CA ARG A 166 18.58 0.91 2.83
C ARG A 166 18.06 0.12 1.63
N ALA A 167 17.35 -0.99 1.87
CA ALA A 167 16.69 -1.73 0.81
C ALA A 167 15.64 -0.87 0.10
N VAL A 168 14.82 -0.12 0.86
CA VAL A 168 13.85 0.83 0.27
C VAL A 168 14.55 1.85 -0.62
N ALA A 169 15.62 2.49 -0.14
CA ALA A 169 16.38 3.46 -0.93
C ALA A 169 16.97 2.86 -2.21
N SER A 170 17.47 1.62 -2.15
CA SER A 170 17.99 0.90 -3.32
C SER A 170 16.88 0.63 -4.35
N HIS A 171 15.71 0.19 -3.92
CA HIS A 171 14.59 -0.05 -4.82
C HIS A 171 14.01 1.24 -5.41
N LEU A 172 14.00 2.33 -4.64
CA LEU A 172 13.73 3.65 -5.19
C LEU A 172 14.77 3.99 -6.28
N MET A 173 16.05 3.71 -6.05
CA MET A 173 17.07 3.95 -7.05
C MET A 173 16.82 3.16 -8.35
N ASP A 174 16.51 1.88 -8.22
CA ASP A 174 16.14 1.01 -9.35
C ASP A 174 14.94 1.58 -10.12
N LEU A 175 13.87 1.98 -9.43
CA LEU A 175 12.65 2.48 -10.05
C LEU A 175 12.82 3.84 -10.74
N PHE A 176 13.72 4.69 -10.25
CA PHE A 176 13.95 6.02 -10.83
C PHE A 176 15.03 6.04 -11.93
N THR A 177 15.93 5.06 -12.01
CA THR A 177 16.95 4.98 -13.08
C THR A 177 16.75 3.89 -14.10
N ASN A 178 15.97 2.85 -13.80
CA ASN A 178 15.72 1.77 -14.73
C ASN A 178 14.30 1.87 -15.30
N ASN A 179 14.15 2.63 -16.39
CA ASN A 179 12.86 2.84 -17.03
C ASN A 179 12.21 1.52 -17.51
N ALA A 180 13.01 0.56 -17.99
CA ALA A 180 12.49 -0.74 -18.43
C ALA A 180 11.92 -1.56 -17.26
N LEU A 181 12.58 -1.54 -16.11
CA LEU A 181 12.07 -2.12 -14.88
C LEU A 181 10.77 -1.43 -14.43
N TYR A 182 10.77 -0.09 -14.41
CA TYR A 182 9.60 0.68 -14.01
C TYR A 182 8.37 0.35 -14.89
N GLU A 183 8.51 0.39 -16.21
CA GLU A 183 7.40 0.13 -17.13
C GLU A 183 6.87 -1.31 -17.00
N ARG A 184 7.77 -2.30 -16.87
CA ARG A 184 7.38 -3.70 -16.64
C ARG A 184 6.60 -3.85 -15.33
N MET A 185 7.11 -3.25 -14.25
CA MET A 185 6.47 -3.35 -12.92
C MET A 185 5.17 -2.55 -12.86
N SER A 186 5.10 -1.39 -13.50
CA SER A 186 3.89 -0.57 -13.63
C SER A 186 2.80 -1.29 -14.42
N HIS A 187 3.17 -1.96 -15.51
CA HIS A 187 2.25 -2.78 -16.29
C HIS A 187 1.73 -3.95 -15.45
N ALA A 188 2.63 -4.71 -14.82
CA ALA A 188 2.26 -5.84 -13.95
C ALA A 188 1.40 -5.40 -12.75
N ALA A 189 1.65 -4.22 -12.17
CA ALA A 189 0.80 -3.65 -11.14
C ALA A 189 -0.62 -3.40 -11.65
N ARG A 190 -0.76 -2.78 -12.84
CA ARG A 190 -2.07 -2.44 -13.42
C ARG A 190 -2.89 -3.68 -13.80
N THR A 191 -2.25 -4.71 -14.34
CA THR A 191 -2.94 -5.89 -14.87
C THR A 191 -2.99 -7.05 -13.88
N GLY A 192 -2.18 -7.01 -12.83
CA GLY A 192 -1.98 -8.10 -11.87
C GLY A 192 -2.83 -8.01 -10.60
N VAL A 193 -3.80 -7.10 -10.53
CA VAL A 193 -4.67 -7.00 -9.36
C VAL A 193 -5.81 -7.99 -9.47
N SER A 194 -5.95 -8.83 -8.45
CA SER A 194 -7.04 -9.80 -8.39
C SER A 194 -8.38 -9.10 -8.13
N ASP A 195 -9.41 -9.47 -8.87
CA ASP A 195 -10.78 -9.00 -8.67
C ASP A 195 -11.31 -9.32 -7.25
N GLU A 196 -10.70 -10.28 -6.55
CA GLU A 196 -11.02 -10.65 -5.16
C GLU A 196 -11.00 -9.47 -4.19
N VAL A 197 -10.14 -8.47 -4.45
CA VAL A 197 -9.99 -7.29 -3.59
C VAL A 197 -11.10 -6.24 -3.83
N GLY A 198 -11.86 -6.38 -4.91
CA GLY A 198 -12.88 -5.43 -5.32
C GLY A 198 -14.18 -5.53 -4.51
N THR A 199 -14.97 -4.46 -4.54
CA THR A 199 -16.27 -4.39 -3.84
C THR A 199 -17.24 -5.48 -4.28
N VAL A 200 -17.29 -5.79 -5.58
CA VAL A 200 -18.23 -6.78 -6.14
C VAL A 200 -17.89 -8.19 -5.64
N SER A 201 -16.60 -8.57 -5.69
CA SER A 201 -16.13 -9.87 -5.18
C SER A 201 -16.32 -10.01 -3.67
N ASN A 202 -16.06 -8.95 -2.90
CA ASN A 202 -16.36 -8.95 -1.48
C ASN A 202 -17.86 -9.08 -1.19
N ALA A 203 -18.72 -8.42 -1.99
CA ALA A 203 -20.17 -8.57 -1.86
C ALA A 203 -20.63 -10.01 -2.16
N LEU A 204 -20.03 -10.67 -3.17
CA LEU A 204 -20.27 -12.09 -3.45
C LEU A 204 -19.96 -12.94 -2.22
N CYS A 205 -18.81 -12.73 -1.56
CA CYS A 205 -18.44 -13.45 -0.34
C CYS A 205 -19.51 -13.28 0.75
N TRP A 206 -19.98 -12.05 0.99
CA TRP A 206 -21.03 -11.79 1.98
C TRP A 206 -22.36 -12.44 1.62
N PHE A 207 -22.79 -12.37 0.36
CA PHE A 207 -24.03 -13.01 -0.09
C PHE A 207 -23.96 -14.53 0.00
N TYR A 208 -22.81 -15.11 -0.34
CA TYR A 208 -22.57 -16.54 -0.18
C TYR A 208 -22.68 -16.96 1.29
N LEU A 209 -21.96 -16.28 2.20
CA LEU A 209 -22.03 -16.57 3.63
C LEU A 209 -23.45 -16.41 4.18
N ALA A 210 -24.17 -15.35 3.79
CA ALA A 210 -25.56 -15.13 4.21
C ALA A 210 -26.49 -16.25 3.71
N SER A 211 -26.32 -16.70 2.46
CA SER A 211 -27.06 -17.83 1.91
C SER A 211 -26.78 -19.12 2.69
N LYS A 212 -25.53 -19.38 3.06
CA LYS A 212 -25.17 -20.54 3.89
C LYS A 212 -25.78 -20.44 5.29
N TRP A 213 -25.76 -19.26 5.90
CA TRP A 213 -26.31 -19.06 7.24
C TRP A 213 -27.81 -19.35 7.33
N ARG A 214 -28.58 -19.02 6.29
CA ARG A 214 -30.01 -19.38 6.19
C ARG A 214 -30.21 -20.88 6.32
N ASP A 215 -29.32 -21.67 5.74
CA ASP A 215 -29.45 -23.13 5.68
C ASP A 215 -28.97 -23.82 6.97
N ILE A 216 -28.22 -23.10 7.84
CA ILE A 216 -27.67 -23.59 9.12
C ILE A 216 -28.73 -23.69 10.24
N GLY A 217 -29.94 -23.13 10.08
CA GLY A 217 -30.95 -23.13 11.16
C GLY A 217 -32.42 -23.05 10.76
N THR A 218 -33.06 -24.19 10.46
CA THR A 218 -34.54 -24.40 10.62
C THR A 218 -34.97 -25.84 10.94
N LYS A 219 -34.07 -26.81 11.16
CA LYS A 219 -34.45 -28.21 11.47
C LYS A 219 -33.90 -28.65 12.83
N GLU A 220 -34.75 -29.25 13.67
CA GLU A 220 -34.43 -29.80 15.01
C GLU A 220 -33.26 -30.82 15.01
N SER A 221 -32.83 -31.33 13.85
CA SER A 221 -31.72 -32.28 13.70
C SER A 221 -30.36 -31.67 13.29
N GLY A 222 -30.23 -30.34 13.21
CA GLY A 222 -28.94 -29.62 13.32
C GLY A 222 -27.79 -30.06 12.41
N LYS A 223 -28.01 -30.31 11.11
CA LYS A 223 -26.99 -30.94 10.23
C LYS A 223 -26.39 -30.12 9.09
N ALA A 224 -26.66 -28.83 8.96
CA ALA A 224 -25.86 -27.99 8.07
C ALA A 224 -24.97 -27.10 8.92
N VAL A 225 -23.73 -27.51 9.14
CA VAL A 225 -22.68 -26.62 9.65
C VAL A 225 -21.84 -26.25 8.43
N LEU A 226 -21.66 -24.96 8.16
CA LEU A 226 -20.67 -24.54 7.16
C LEU A 226 -19.30 -25.00 7.66
N GLN A 227 -18.68 -25.94 6.95
CA GLN A 227 -17.33 -26.43 7.25
C GLN A 227 -16.38 -25.89 6.17
N PRO A 228 -15.83 -24.68 6.37
CA PRO A 228 -15.02 -24.02 5.35
C PRO A 228 -13.64 -24.65 5.17
N HIS A 229 -13.14 -25.44 6.13
CA HIS A 229 -11.82 -26.11 6.06
C HIS A 229 -10.69 -25.15 5.63
N GLU A 230 -10.68 -23.94 6.22
CA GLU A 230 -9.68 -22.89 5.94
C GLU A 230 -9.65 -22.41 4.47
N ARG A 231 -10.68 -22.75 3.69
CA ARG A 231 -10.85 -22.27 2.32
C ARG A 231 -11.26 -20.81 2.30
N TRP A 232 -10.87 -20.12 1.23
CA TRP A 232 -11.31 -18.76 0.97
C TRP A 232 -12.81 -18.76 0.64
N VAL A 233 -13.55 -17.82 1.22
CA VAL A 233 -14.99 -17.67 0.99
C VAL A 233 -15.30 -17.47 -0.49
N TYR A 234 -14.44 -16.74 -1.19
CA TYR A 234 -14.55 -16.49 -2.62
C TYR A 234 -14.46 -17.79 -3.43
N ASP A 235 -13.50 -18.67 -3.13
CA ASP A 235 -13.35 -19.98 -3.77
C ASP A 235 -14.57 -20.86 -3.52
N MET A 236 -15.07 -20.88 -2.28
CA MET A 236 -16.26 -21.67 -1.94
C MET A 236 -17.50 -21.19 -2.70
N ALA A 237 -17.67 -19.88 -2.84
CA ALA A 237 -18.78 -19.29 -3.60
C ALA A 237 -18.71 -19.64 -5.10
N ARG A 238 -17.50 -19.60 -5.67
CA ARG A 238 -17.25 -19.91 -7.08
C ARG A 238 -17.45 -21.38 -7.41
N ASP A 239 -16.95 -22.27 -6.57
CA ASP A 239 -17.13 -23.72 -6.71
C ASP A 239 -18.61 -24.08 -6.76
N GLU A 240 -19.41 -23.54 -5.83
CA GLU A 240 -20.84 -23.81 -5.79
C GLU A 240 -21.59 -23.24 -6.99
N ALA A 241 -21.13 -22.10 -7.51
CA ALA A 241 -21.64 -21.51 -8.74
C ALA A 241 -21.15 -22.21 -10.01
N ASN A 242 -20.29 -23.24 -9.92
CA ASN A 242 -19.61 -23.89 -11.04
C ASN A 242 -18.84 -22.88 -11.93
N CYS A 243 -18.18 -21.91 -11.30
CA CYS A 243 -17.39 -20.86 -11.96
C CYS A 243 -15.89 -21.00 -11.61
N PRO A 244 -15.17 -21.98 -12.19
CA PRO A 244 -13.75 -22.16 -11.90
C PRO A 244 -12.91 -20.97 -12.38
N TYR A 245 -11.70 -20.84 -11.86
CA TYR A 245 -10.75 -19.85 -12.35
C TYR A 245 -10.29 -20.16 -13.78
N SER A 246 -10.09 -19.12 -14.58
CA SER A 246 -9.40 -19.26 -15.86
C SER A 246 -7.87 -19.25 -15.68
N ALA A 247 -7.11 -19.77 -16.64
CA ALA A 247 -5.66 -19.89 -16.54
C ALA A 247 -4.93 -18.54 -16.41
N ASP A 248 -5.54 -17.47 -16.94
CA ASP A 248 -4.99 -16.11 -16.95
C ASP A 248 -5.61 -15.22 -15.85
N GLU A 249 -6.48 -15.78 -14.99
CA GLU A 249 -7.16 -15.02 -13.94
C GLU A 249 -6.27 -14.82 -12.71
N GLU A 250 -6.13 -13.56 -12.31
CA GLU A 250 -5.32 -13.18 -11.16
C GLU A 250 -5.97 -13.57 -9.83
N GLN A 251 -5.18 -14.20 -8.97
CA GLN A 251 -5.63 -14.73 -7.67
C GLN A 251 -4.72 -14.22 -6.56
N LEU A 252 -5.34 -13.93 -5.41
CA LEU A 252 -4.56 -13.71 -4.20
C LEU A 252 -3.85 -15.03 -3.82
N PRO A 253 -2.59 -14.97 -3.35
CA PRO A 253 -1.84 -16.17 -2.98
C PRO A 253 -2.63 -17.06 -2.02
N ARG A 254 -2.93 -18.27 -2.47
CA ARG A 254 -3.46 -19.33 -1.61
C ARG A 254 -2.26 -19.98 -0.93
N CYS A 255 -1.81 -19.43 0.19
CA CYS A 255 -0.86 -20.16 1.01
C CYS A 255 -1.51 -21.47 1.46
N SER A 256 -0.96 -22.60 1.02
CA SER A 256 -1.17 -23.88 1.66
C SER A 256 -0.83 -23.73 3.14
N ILE A 257 -1.81 -23.96 4.02
CA ILE A 257 -1.53 -24.12 5.45
C ILE A 257 -0.59 -25.33 5.69
N GLU A 258 -0.34 -26.15 4.66
CA GLU A 258 0.66 -27.22 4.64
C GLU A 258 2.11 -26.73 4.81
N ASP A 259 2.46 -25.49 4.43
CA ASP A 259 3.83 -24.96 4.62
C ASP A 259 4.09 -24.40 6.03
N LYS A 260 3.10 -24.48 6.94
CA LYS A 260 3.27 -24.19 8.38
C LYS A 260 3.67 -25.41 9.21
N LYS A 261 3.96 -26.55 8.57
CA LYS A 261 4.74 -27.62 9.19
C LYS A 261 6.15 -27.57 8.62
N ILE A 262 7.14 -27.50 9.51
CA ILE A 262 8.61 -27.45 9.31
C ILE A 262 9.19 -26.03 9.48
N ASN A 263 9.30 -25.57 10.73
CA ASN A 263 10.56 -25.59 11.50
C ASN A 263 10.30 -25.16 12.95
#